data_AF-A0A968P354-F1
#
_entry.id   AF-A0A968P354-F1
#
_cell.length_a   1.000
_cell.length_b   1.000
_cell.length_c   1.000
_cell.angle_alpha   90.00
_cell.angle_beta   90.00
_cell.angle_gamma   90.00
#
_symmetry.space_group_name_H-M   'P 1'
#
loop_
_entity.id
_entity.type
_entity.pdbx_description
1 polymer ?
#
loop_
_entity_poly.entity_id
_entity_poly.type
_entity_poly.pdbx_seq_one_letter_code
_entity_poly.pdbx_strand_id
1 'polypeptide(L)'
;MTEAFTLDTTIFFHRSQGKQKQAQTQPEPQLPTSHLPRITKLMALAIRLGKQIDRGIQTHAEIARNGEITRARISQILNLLHLAPDIQQAILFLPPIERGRARLKLLELQKICTT
;
A
#
# COMPACT_ATOMS: atom_id res chain seq x y z
N MET A 1 2.98 19.55 -22.77
CA MET A 1 1.65 18.90 -22.62
C MET A 1 1.59 18.33 -21.21
N THR A 2 1.13 19.12 -20.25
CA THR A 2 1.04 18.76 -18.82
C THR A 2 -0.38 18.30 -18.53
N GLU A 3 -0.61 17.00 -18.65
CA GLU A 3 -1.86 16.36 -18.24
C GLU A 3 -1.92 16.37 -16.71
N ALA A 4 -2.86 17.14 -16.14
CA ALA A 4 -3.17 17.10 -14.72
C ALA A 4 -3.83 15.75 -14.41
N PHE A 5 -3.09 14.81 -13.81
CA PHE A 5 -3.63 13.48 -13.48
C PHE A 5 -3.85 13.36 -11.98
N THR A 6 -5.12 13.37 -11.59
CA THR A 6 -5.59 13.22 -10.21
C THR A 6 -5.37 11.79 -9.74
N LEU A 7 -4.65 11.62 -8.63
CA LEU A 7 -4.53 10.34 -7.92
C LEU A 7 -5.84 10.08 -7.16
N ASP A 8 -6.90 9.67 -7.85
CA ASP A 8 -8.21 9.34 -7.26
C ASP A 8 -8.20 7.96 -6.56
N THR A 9 -7.09 7.65 -5.87
CA THR A 9 -7.00 6.48 -5.01
C THR A 9 -6.78 6.98 -3.61
N THR A 10 -7.89 7.26 -2.93
CA THR A 10 -7.90 7.65 -1.53
C THR A 10 -7.44 6.49 -0.66
N ILE A 11 -6.12 6.30 -0.56
CA ILE A 11 -5.52 5.33 0.36
C ILE A 11 -5.44 6.01 1.72
N PHE A 12 -6.49 5.89 2.52
CA PHE A 12 -6.47 6.34 3.91
C PHE A 12 -5.42 5.54 4.70
N PHE A 13 -4.28 6.17 5.01
CA PHE A 13 -3.27 5.62 5.90
C PHE A 13 -3.74 5.73 7.36
N HIS A 14 -4.76 4.97 7.75
CA HIS A 14 -5.11 4.91 9.17
C HIS A 14 -3.95 4.27 9.97
N ARG A 15 -3.40 5.05 10.90
CA ARG A 15 -2.57 4.55 11.99
C ARG A 15 -3.49 3.69 12.87
N SER A 16 -3.28 2.38 12.84
CA SER A 16 -3.91 1.45 13.79
C SER A 16 -3.41 1.78 15.20
N GLN A 17 -4.02 2.75 15.86
CA GLN A 17 -3.96 2.86 17.31
C GLN A 17 -4.64 1.61 17.87
N GLY A 18 -3.88 0.81 18.61
CA GLY A 18 -4.38 -0.42 19.21
C GLY A 18 -5.50 -0.09 20.19
N LYS A 19 -6.74 -0.35 19.78
CA LYS A 19 -7.85 -0.60 20.71
C LYS A 19 -8.38 -1.97 20.37
N GLN A 20 -8.07 -2.95 21.21
CA GLN A 20 -8.81 -4.20 21.23
C GLN A 20 -10.24 -3.84 21.68
N LYS A 21 -11.17 -3.76 20.72
CA LYS A 21 -12.59 -3.83 21.06
C LYS A 21 -12.96 -5.31 21.11
N GLN A 22 -12.97 -5.83 22.33
CA GLN A 22 -13.80 -6.99 22.64
C GLN A 22 -15.28 -6.60 22.51
N ALA A 23 -16.06 -7.63 22.21
CA ALA A 23 -17.49 -7.80 22.44
C ALA A 23 -18.46 -7.62 21.25
N GLN A 24 -19.20 -8.72 21.07
CA GLN A 24 -20.65 -8.83 20.85
C GLN A 24 -21.19 -9.01 19.43
N THR A 25 -21.52 -10.28 19.21
CA THR A 25 -22.47 -10.90 18.31
C THR A 25 -23.73 -10.07 18.03
N GLN A 26 -24.00 -9.80 16.76
CA GLN A 26 -25.34 -9.81 16.14
C GLN A 26 -25.21 -10.30 14.69
N PRO A 27 -26.06 -11.25 14.22
CA PRO A 27 -25.98 -11.80 12.89
C PRO A 27 -26.87 -11.00 11.92
N GLU A 28 -26.27 -10.06 11.19
CA GLU A 28 -26.79 -9.66 9.88
C GLU A 28 -26.13 -10.52 8.80
N PRO A 29 -26.82 -10.86 7.69
CA PRO A 29 -26.20 -11.55 6.57
C PRO A 29 -25.22 -10.59 5.86
N GLN A 30 -24.04 -10.46 6.45
CA GLN A 30 -22.93 -9.69 5.89
C GLN A 30 -22.35 -10.54 4.77
N LEU A 31 -22.62 -10.16 3.53
CA LEU A 31 -21.75 -10.52 2.40
C LEU A 31 -20.29 -10.43 2.90
N PRO A 32 -19.45 -11.46 2.77
CA PRO A 32 -18.09 -11.38 3.23
C PRO A 32 -17.40 -10.26 2.44
N THR A 33 -17.27 -9.08 3.05
CA THR A 33 -16.61 -7.93 2.44
C THR A 33 -15.12 -8.25 2.41
N SER A 34 -14.73 -9.07 1.44
CA SER A 34 -13.34 -9.43 1.24
C SER A 34 -12.60 -8.16 0.81
N HIS A 35 -11.48 -7.87 1.48
CA HIS A 35 -10.67 -6.70 1.16
C HIS A 35 -9.25 -7.12 0.79
N LEU A 36 -8.68 -6.47 -0.23
CA LEU A 36 -7.28 -6.70 -0.58
C LEU A 36 -6.34 -6.31 0.57
N PRO A 37 -5.32 -7.13 0.87
CA PRO A 37 -4.31 -6.78 1.84
C PRO A 37 -3.73 -5.39 1.56
N ARG A 38 -3.49 -4.61 2.62
CA ARG A 38 -2.88 -3.28 2.49
C ARG A 38 -1.55 -3.34 1.74
N ILE A 39 -0.77 -4.40 1.95
CA ILE A 39 0.53 -4.55 1.32
C ILE A 39 0.44 -4.76 -0.20
N THR A 40 -0.59 -5.47 -0.67
CA THR A 40 -0.91 -5.63 -2.10
C THR A 40 -1.19 -4.27 -2.74
N LYS A 41 -2.01 -3.44 -2.10
CA LYS A 41 -2.28 -2.07 -2.57
C LYS A 41 -1.02 -1.20 -2.60
N LEU A 42 -0.14 -1.34 -1.60
CA LEU A 42 1.13 -0.61 -1.56
C LEU A 42 2.12 -1.09 -2.63
N MET A 43 2.16 -2.38 -2.94
CA MET A 43 2.98 -2.92 -4.03
C MET A 43 2.52 -2.39 -5.39
N ALA A 44 1.20 -2.43 -5.65
CA ALA A 44 0.64 -1.86 -6.87
C ALA A 44 0.93 -0.36 -6.98
N LEU A 45 0.83 0.38 -5.87
CA LEU A 45 1.21 1.79 -5.82
C LEU A 45 2.70 1.99 -6.10
N ALA A 46 3.58 1.18 -5.52
CA ALA A 46 5.03 1.26 -5.74
C ALA A 46 5.36 1.10 -7.22
N ILE A 47 4.77 0.12 -7.90
CA ILE A 47 4.97 -0.11 -9.34
C ILE A 47 4.50 1.09 -10.17
N ARG A 48 3.34 1.67 -9.83
CA ARG A 48 2.81 2.86 -10.53
C ARG A 48 3.75 4.06 -10.36
N LEU A 49 4.16 4.35 -9.12
CA LEU A 49 5.04 5.49 -8.82
C LEU A 49 6.43 5.30 -9.42
N GLY A 50 7.01 4.09 -9.32
CA GLY A 50 8.30 3.76 -9.93
C GLY A 50 8.29 4.04 -11.42
N LYS A 51 7.27 3.54 -12.15
CA LYS A 51 7.13 3.81 -13.60
C LYS A 51 7.02 5.31 -13.93
N GLN A 52 6.40 6.12 -13.06
CA GLN A 52 6.33 7.56 -13.28
C GLN A 52 7.67 8.25 -13.06
N ILE A 53 8.43 7.81 -12.06
CA ILE A 53 9.78 8.31 -11.78
C ILE A 53 10.74 7.92 -12.91
N ASP A 54 10.71 6.65 -13.34
CA ASP A 54 11.57 6.14 -14.42
C ASP A 54 11.33 6.86 -15.75
N ARG A 55 10.09 7.28 -16.00
CA ARG A 55 9.72 8.07 -17.19
C ARG A 55 10.01 9.57 -17.04
N GLY A 56 10.52 10.01 -15.89
CA GLY A 56 10.74 11.43 -15.58
C GLY A 56 9.46 12.25 -15.47
N ILE A 57 8.29 11.62 -15.28
CA ILE A 57 7.00 12.31 -15.19
C ILE A 57 6.86 12.99 -13.83
N GLN A 58 7.33 12.35 -12.75
CA GLN A 58 7.29 12.92 -11.40
C GLN A 58 8.56 12.65 -10.63
N THR A 59 9.00 13.63 -9.84
CA THR A 59 10.06 13.43 -8.85
C THR A 59 9.50 12.95 -7.52
N HIS A 60 10.35 12.32 -6.70
CA HIS A 60 9.99 11.95 -5.32
C HIS A 60 9.44 13.13 -4.50
N ALA A 61 9.96 14.34 -4.76
CA ALA A 61 9.54 15.55 -4.08
C ALA A 61 8.16 16.05 -4.56
N GLU A 62 7.82 15.87 -5.82
CA GLU A 62 6.49 16.17 -6.37
C GLU A 62 5.44 15.19 -5.84
N ILE A 63 5.74 13.89 -5.85
CA ILE A 63 4.85 12.86 -5.30
C ILE A 63 4.53 13.16 -3.82
N ALA A 64 5.54 13.57 -3.05
CA ALA A 64 5.36 13.93 -1.62
C ALA A 64 4.43 15.13 -1.42
N ARG A 65 4.66 16.18 -2.21
CA ARG A 65 3.87 17.42 -2.15
C ARG A 65 2.43 17.20 -2.60
N ASN A 66 2.24 16.47 -3.70
CA ASN A 66 0.93 16.23 -4.30
C ASN A 66 0.10 15.21 -3.52
N GLY A 67 0.75 14.24 -2.88
CA GLY A 67 0.08 13.18 -2.12
C GLY A 67 -0.11 13.47 -0.64
N GLU A 68 0.34 14.63 -0.13
CA GLU A 68 0.39 14.96 1.30
C GLU A 68 1.12 13.90 2.16
N ILE A 69 2.04 13.17 1.55
CA ILE A 69 2.77 12.06 2.18
C ILE A 69 4.24 12.47 2.37
N THR A 70 4.81 12.12 3.53
CA THR A 70 6.23 12.39 3.80
C THR A 70 7.16 11.67 2.81
N ARG A 71 8.31 12.27 2.48
CA ARG A 71 9.32 11.64 1.61
C ARG A 71 9.76 10.27 2.14
N ALA A 72 9.92 10.15 3.47
CA ALA A 72 10.26 8.89 4.11
C ALA A 72 9.22 7.79 3.83
N ARG A 73 7.93 8.15 3.80
CA ARG A 73 6.87 7.19 3.50
C ARG A 73 6.85 6.77 2.03
N ILE A 74 7.16 7.68 1.10
CA ILE A 74 7.33 7.33 -0.33
C ILE A 74 8.51 6.39 -0.50
N SER A 75 9.65 6.70 0.12
CA SER A 75 10.83 5.82 0.09
C SER A 75 10.49 4.41 0.59
N GLN A 76 9.79 4.27 1.72
CA GLN A 76 9.34 2.95 2.20
C GLN A 76 8.47 2.20 1.18
N ILE A 77 7.60 2.92 0.46
CA ILE A 77 6.75 2.31 -0.57
C ILE A 77 7.59 1.88 -1.76
N LEU A 78 8.50 2.73 -2.24
CA LEU A 78 9.35 2.44 -3.39
C LEU A 78 10.39 1.36 -3.11
N ASN A 79 10.86 1.22 -1.87
CA ASN A 79 11.74 0.12 -1.47
C ASN A 79 11.13 -1.25 -1.79
N LEU A 80 9.80 -1.38 -1.86
CA LEU A 80 9.14 -2.62 -2.27
C LEU A 80 9.57 -3.10 -3.68
N LEU A 81 10.02 -2.19 -4.54
CA LEU A 81 10.52 -2.51 -5.89
C LEU A 81 11.90 -3.18 -5.87
N HIS A 82 12.64 -3.13 -4.75
CA HIS A 82 13.91 -3.84 -4.58
C HIS A 82 13.71 -5.32 -4.19
N LEU A 83 12.48 -5.75 -3.92
CA LEU A 83 12.19 -7.17 -3.73
C LEU A 83 12.44 -7.96 -5.01
N ALA A 84 12.81 -9.24 -4.86
CA ALA A 84 12.88 -10.14 -5.99
C ALA A 84 11.53 -10.20 -6.75
N PRO A 85 11.52 -10.30 -8.09
CA PRO A 85 10.30 -10.20 -8.90
C PRO A 85 9.21 -11.22 -8.52
N ASP A 86 9.62 -12.43 -8.15
CA ASP A 86 8.75 -13.51 -7.65
C ASP A 86 8.04 -13.12 -6.34
N ILE A 87 8.75 -12.46 -5.41
CA ILE A 87 8.16 -11.92 -4.17
C ILE A 87 7.17 -10.80 -4.49
N GLN A 88 7.49 -9.92 -5.44
CA GLN A 88 6.57 -8.85 -5.86
C GLN A 88 5.27 -9.43 -6.43
N GLN A 89 5.37 -10.46 -7.27
CA GLN A 89 4.21 -11.17 -7.82
C GLN A 89 3.41 -11.85 -6.71
N ALA A 90 4.07 -12.56 -5.78
CA ALA A 90 3.40 -13.20 -4.66
C ALA A 90 2.59 -12.19 -3.82
N ILE A 91 3.11 -10.98 -3.61
CA ILE A 91 2.40 -9.90 -2.89
C ILE A 91 1.18 -9.39 -3.68
N LEU A 92 1.28 -9.28 -5.00
CA LEU A 92 0.19 -8.84 -5.88
C LEU A 92 -0.95 -9.85 -5.94
N PHE A 93 -0.65 -11.14 -5.88
CA PHE A 93 -1.62 -12.24 -5.95
C PHE A 93 -2.03 -12.79 -4.58
N LEU A 94 -1.77 -12.07 -3.48
CA LEU A 94 -2.26 -12.47 -2.16
C LEU A 94 -3.79 -12.58 -2.16
N PRO A 95 -4.35 -13.63 -1.53
CA PRO A 95 -5.79 -13.77 -1.44
C PRO A 95 -6.41 -12.60 -0.67
N PRO A 96 -7.62 -12.16 -1.06
CA PRO A 96 -8.41 -11.21 -0.28
C PRO A 96 -8.62 -11.71 1.14
N ILE A 97 -8.68 -10.78 2.09
CA ILE A 97 -8.89 -11.10 3.50
C ILE A 97 -10.37 -11.02 3.80
N GLU A 98 -10.94 -12.14 4.21
CA GLU A 98 -12.36 -12.25 4.56
C GLU A 98 -12.67 -11.73 5.97
N ARG A 99 -11.77 -11.95 6.94
CA ARG A 99 -11.90 -11.49 8.32
C ARG A 99 -10.54 -11.11 8.92
N GLY A 100 -10.50 -10.02 9.67
CA GLY A 100 -9.30 -9.57 10.39
C GLY A 100 -8.33 -8.75 9.54
N ARG A 101 -7.06 -8.72 9.93
CA ARG A 101 -6.01 -7.89 9.31
C ARG A 101 -4.99 -8.76 8.57
N ALA A 102 -4.41 -8.21 7.51
CA ALA A 102 -3.24 -8.80 6.86
C ALA A 102 -2.11 -8.96 7.89
N ARG A 103 -1.58 -10.18 8.02
CA ARG A 103 -0.44 -10.46 8.92
C ARG A 103 0.86 -9.80 8.43
N LEU A 104 0.96 -9.52 7.13
CA LEU A 104 2.12 -8.87 6.52
C LEU A 104 2.05 -7.34 6.68
N LYS A 105 2.98 -6.79 7.47
CA LYS A 105 3.16 -5.35 7.66
C LYS A 105 4.29 -4.84 6.75
N LEU A 106 4.15 -3.62 6.24
CA LEU A 106 5.20 -2.98 5.44
C LEU A 106 6.56 -2.99 6.15
N LEU A 107 6.55 -2.76 7.47
CA LEU A 107 7.76 -2.71 8.28
C LEU A 107 8.58 -4.01 8.23
N GLU A 108 7.93 -5.17 8.15
CA GLU A 108 8.65 -6.45 8.06
C GLU A 108 9.33 -6.59 6.69
N LEU A 109 8.67 -6.14 5.62
CA LEU A 109 9.27 -6.15 4.29
C LEU A 109 10.42 -5.15 4.18
N GLN A 110 10.38 -4.01 4.89
CA GLN A 110 11.50 -3.04 4.86
C GLN A 110 12.84 -3.68 5.28
N LYS A 111 12.85 -4.68 6.17
CA LYS A 111 14.08 -5.37 6.58
C LYS A 111 14.75 -6.14 5.45
N ILE A 112 13.98 -6.49 4.42
CA ILE A 112 14.43 -7.27 3.26
C ILE A 112 14.71 -6.36 2.06
N CYS A 113 14.01 -5.22 1.99
CA CYS A 113 14.04 -4.30 0.85
C CYS A 113 15.06 -3.14 0.97
N THR A 114 15.50 -2.83 2.18
CA THR A 114 16.35 -1.65 2.42
C THR A 114 17.80 -2.04 2.19
N THR A 115 18.41 -1.44 1.15
CA THR A 115 19.86 -1.43 0.91
C THR A 115 20.51 -0.31 1.70
#